data_AF-A0A957CU49-F1
#
_entry.id   AF-A0A957CU49-F1
#
_cell.length_a   1.000
_cell.length_b   1.000
_cell.length_c   1.000
_cell.angle_alpha   90.00
_cell.angle_beta   90.00
_cell.angle_gamma   90.00
#
_symmetry.space_group_name_H-M   'P 1'
#
loop_
_entity.id
_entity.type
_entity.pdbx_description
1 polymer ?
#
loop_
_entity_poly.entity_id
_entity_poly.type
_entity_poly.pdbx_seq_one_letter_code
_entity_poly.pdbx_strand_id
1 'polypeptide(L)'
;MRKLPILLIIIGIVQIILGIFYLSAPLYFLLLMGHSTPAADIGYPLGMLAARFIAYGIGMFMIARAPEQSRFWINNMILIQVIDLAAGLFYTISGTVDLSLSAFPMFNATLFIILLWVWRPRTATE
;
A
#
# COMPACT_ATOMS: atom_id res chain seq x y z
N MET A 1 2.34 22.71 8.99
CA MET A 1 2.88 21.36 9.29
C MET A 1 3.04 20.58 7.99
N ARG A 2 4.28 20.38 7.49
CA ARG A 2 4.53 19.73 6.17
C ARG A 2 4.67 18.19 6.19
N LYS A 3 4.60 17.56 7.37
CA LYS A 3 4.88 16.11 7.54
C LYS A 3 3.88 15.21 6.81
N LEU A 4 2.58 15.46 6.98
CA LEU A 4 1.53 14.67 6.34
C LEU A 4 1.56 14.76 4.81
N PRO A 5 1.65 15.96 4.18
CA PRO A 5 1.83 16.05 2.72
C PRO A 5 3.02 15.25 2.20
N ILE A 6 4.17 15.30 2.88
CA ILE A 6 5.37 14.54 2.50
C ILE A 6 5.10 13.03 2.61
N LEU A 7 4.49 12.57 3.70
CA LEU A 7 4.13 11.17 3.88
C LEU A 7 3.20 10.68 2.77
N LEU A 8 2.17 11.46 2.43
CA LEU A 8 1.22 11.12 1.37
C LEU A 8 1.94 11.00 0.02
N ILE A 9 2.87 11.92 -0.30
CA ILE A 9 3.70 11.81 -1.51
C ILE A 9 4.54 10.53 -1.49
N ILE A 10 5.18 10.19 -0.37
CA ILE A 10 5.99 8.96 -0.24
C ILE A 10 5.12 7.73 -0.49
N ILE A 11 3.94 7.64 0.16
CA ILE A 11 2.98 6.55 -0.06
C ILE A 11 2.57 6.51 -1.53
N GLY A 12 2.29 7.68 -2.13
CA GLY A 12 1.94 7.80 -3.54
C GLY A 12 3.01 7.24 -4.48
N ILE A 13 4.27 7.56 -4.23
CA ILE A 13 5.42 7.04 -4.99
C ILE A 13 5.49 5.52 -4.87
N VAL A 14 5.43 4.98 -3.65
CA VAL A 14 5.50 3.52 -3.41
C VAL A 14 4.36 2.80 -4.15
N GLN A 15 3.13 3.31 -4.05
CA GLN A 15 1.96 2.76 -4.71
C GLN A 15 2.09 2.77 -6.25
N ILE A 16 2.60 3.86 -6.83
CA ILE A 16 2.84 3.94 -8.28
C ILE A 16 3.92 2.94 -8.71
N ILE A 17 5.04 2.86 -7.98
CA ILE A 17 6.12 1.93 -8.31
C ILE A 17 5.62 0.49 -8.28
N LEU A 18 4.92 0.09 -7.21
CA LEU A 18 4.32 -1.24 -7.11
C LEU A 18 3.31 -1.49 -8.23
N GLY A 19 2.45 -0.51 -8.51
CA GLY A 19 1.50 -0.57 -9.61
C GLY A 19 2.17 -0.78 -10.97
N ILE A 20 3.25 -0.07 -11.27
CA ILE A 20 3.99 -0.23 -12.53
C ILE A 20 4.58 -1.64 -12.64
N PHE A 21 5.17 -2.17 -11.57
CA PHE A 21 5.74 -3.52 -11.59
C PHE A 21 4.67 -4.59 -11.77
N TYR A 22 3.56 -4.51 -11.04
CA TYR A 22 2.46 -5.46 -11.18
C TYR A 22 1.73 -5.36 -12.53
N LEU A 23 1.72 -4.17 -13.16
CA LEU A 23 1.10 -3.97 -14.47
C LEU A 23 1.98 -4.50 -15.62
N SER A 24 3.29 -4.26 -15.56
CA SER A 24 4.20 -4.51 -16.69
C SER A 24 4.88 -5.88 -16.63
N ALA A 25 5.22 -6.36 -15.43
CA ALA A 25 6.01 -7.58 -15.26
C ALA A 25 5.72 -8.30 -13.92
N PRO A 26 4.45 -8.67 -13.61
CA PRO A 26 4.08 -9.18 -12.30
C PRO A 26 4.82 -10.47 -11.91
N LEU A 27 4.98 -11.42 -12.83
CA LEU A 27 5.65 -12.70 -12.57
C LEU A 27 7.15 -12.52 -12.29
N TYR A 28 7.80 -11.66 -13.08
CA TYR A 28 9.22 -11.33 -12.90
C TYR A 28 9.45 -10.58 -11.58
N PHE A 29 8.56 -9.64 -11.24
CA PHE A 29 8.64 -8.91 -9.99
C PHE A 29 8.50 -9.83 -8.77
N LEU A 30 7.55 -10.77 -8.79
CA LEU A 30 7.41 -11.79 -7.74
C LEU A 30 8.66 -12.65 -7.60
N LEU A 31 9.28 -13.07 -8.71
CA LEU A 31 10.52 -13.83 -8.71
C LEU A 31 11.67 -13.03 -8.07
N LEU A 32 11.81 -11.73 -8.39
CA LEU A 32 12.82 -10.85 -7.77
C LEU A 32 12.63 -10.70 -6.26
N MET A 33 11.39 -10.75 -5.79
CA MET A 33 11.08 -10.73 -4.36
C MET A 33 11.31 -12.08 -3.68
N GLY A 34 11.64 -13.14 -4.43
CA GLY A 34 11.86 -14.48 -3.89
C GLY A 34 10.59 -15.32 -3.73
N HIS A 35 9.45 -14.87 -4.27
CA HIS A 35 8.24 -15.67 -4.30
C HIS A 35 8.31 -16.78 -5.37
N SER A 36 7.52 -17.84 -5.16
CA SER A 36 7.27 -18.83 -6.21
C SER A 36 6.60 -18.17 -7.42
N THR A 37 6.91 -18.67 -8.61
CA THR A 37 6.27 -18.20 -9.84
C THR A 37 4.86 -18.79 -9.94
N PRO A 38 3.80 -17.97 -9.93
CA PRO A 38 2.45 -18.49 -10.11
C PRO A 38 2.21 -18.89 -11.57
N ALA A 39 1.09 -19.57 -11.83
CA ALA A 39 0.66 -19.86 -13.18
C ALA A 39 0.50 -18.56 -14.01
N ALA A 40 0.80 -18.63 -15.31
CA ALA A 40 0.93 -17.44 -16.15
C ALA A 40 -0.36 -16.61 -16.26
N ASP A 41 -1.52 -17.29 -16.20
CA ASP A 41 -2.85 -16.69 -16.21
C ASP A 41 -3.12 -15.82 -14.95
N ILE A 42 -2.43 -16.07 -13.83
CA ILE A 42 -2.48 -15.22 -12.63
C ILE A 42 -1.86 -13.83 -12.86
N GLY A 43 -1.04 -13.66 -13.90
CA GLY A 43 -0.56 -12.35 -14.32
C GLY A 43 -1.70 -11.38 -14.66
N TYR A 44 -2.81 -11.87 -15.21
CA TYR A 44 -3.99 -11.06 -15.56
C TYR A 44 -4.63 -10.37 -14.34
N PRO A 45 -5.06 -11.08 -13.27
CA PRO A 45 -5.60 -10.44 -12.07
C PRO A 45 -4.58 -9.57 -11.33
N LEU A 46 -3.28 -9.92 -11.34
CA LEU A 46 -2.23 -9.06 -10.78
C LEU A 46 -2.11 -7.72 -11.52
N GLY A 47 -2.19 -7.74 -12.86
CA GLY A 47 -2.27 -6.52 -13.67
C GLY A 47 -3.53 -5.70 -13.41
N MET A 48 -4.69 -6.35 -13.21
CA MET A 48 -5.93 -5.65 -12.82
C MET A 48 -5.85 -5.04 -11.41
N LEU A 49 -5.18 -5.71 -10.47
CA LEU A 49 -4.92 -5.18 -9.12
C LEU A 49 -4.06 -3.90 -9.20
N ALA A 50 -3.07 -3.88 -10.09
CA ALA A 50 -2.16 -2.74 -10.28
C ALA A 50 -2.87 -1.41 -10.55
N ALA A 51 -4.01 -1.43 -11.25
CA ALA A 51 -4.81 -0.24 -11.50
C ALA A 51 -5.19 0.50 -10.20
N ARG A 52 -5.48 -0.24 -9.12
CA ARG A 52 -5.83 0.33 -7.81
C ARG A 52 -4.61 0.99 -7.17
N PHE A 53 -3.45 0.35 -7.20
CA PHE A 53 -2.21 0.94 -6.69
C PHE A 53 -1.88 2.25 -7.42
N ILE A 54 -1.98 2.27 -8.75
CA ILE A 54 -1.74 3.48 -9.55
C ILE A 54 -2.77 4.57 -9.22
N ALA A 55 -4.06 4.24 -9.18
CA ALA A 55 -5.12 5.21 -8.91
C ALA A 55 -5.00 5.83 -7.51
N TYR A 56 -4.81 5.01 -6.47
CA TYR A 56 -4.58 5.49 -5.11
C TYR A 56 -3.27 6.27 -5.02
N GLY A 57 -2.22 5.81 -5.71
CA GLY A 57 -0.94 6.48 -5.79
C GLY A 57 -1.07 7.91 -6.30
N ILE A 58 -1.71 8.10 -7.45
CA ILE A 58 -2.03 9.42 -8.02
C ILE A 58 -2.90 10.24 -7.06
N GLY A 59 -3.93 9.61 -6.47
CA GLY A 59 -4.80 10.24 -5.49
C GLY A 59 -4.02 10.84 -4.31
N MET A 60 -2.99 10.16 -3.81
CA MET A 60 -2.18 10.68 -2.71
C MET A 60 -1.46 12.00 -3.04
N PHE A 61 -0.99 12.20 -4.27
CA PHE A 61 -0.40 13.48 -4.69
C PHE A 61 -1.42 14.62 -4.69
N MET A 62 -2.68 14.32 -5.07
CA MET A 62 -3.76 15.31 -5.03
C MET A 62 -4.13 15.65 -3.59
N ILE A 63 -4.29 14.62 -2.75
CA ILE A 63 -4.65 14.74 -1.33
C ILE A 63 -3.57 15.50 -0.54
N ALA A 64 -2.30 15.32 -0.88
CA ALA A 64 -1.19 16.03 -0.24
C ALA A 64 -1.29 17.57 -0.34
N ARG A 65 -2.02 18.10 -1.34
CA ARG A 65 -2.22 19.56 -1.51
C ARG A 65 -3.23 20.14 -0.52
N ALA A 66 -4.23 19.35 -0.12
CA ALA A 66 -5.30 19.76 0.79
C ALA A 66 -5.75 18.59 1.68
N PRO A 67 -4.88 18.08 2.58
CA PRO A 67 -5.17 16.87 3.35
C PRO A 67 -6.37 17.04 4.29
N GLU A 68 -6.60 18.26 4.80
CA GLU A 68 -7.73 18.62 5.66
C GLU A 68 -9.10 18.30 5.04
N GLN A 69 -9.21 18.43 3.72
CA GLN A 69 -10.45 18.19 2.97
C GLN A 69 -10.62 16.72 2.56
N SER A 70 -9.58 15.91 2.75
CA SER A 70 -9.47 14.56 2.17
C SER A 70 -9.43 13.45 3.22
N ARG A 71 -10.05 13.69 4.39
CA ARG A 71 -10.01 12.77 5.54
C ARG A 71 -10.52 11.37 5.21
N PHE A 72 -11.59 11.29 4.43
CA PHE A 72 -12.14 10.02 3.96
C PHE A 72 -11.06 9.19 3.25
N TRP A 73 -10.32 9.80 2.32
CA TRP A 73 -9.28 9.12 1.56
C TRP A 73 -8.06 8.74 2.41
N ILE A 74 -7.68 9.56 3.39
CA ILE A 74 -6.62 9.23 4.33
C ILE A 74 -7.02 8.02 5.19
N ASN A 75 -8.25 8.00 5.70
CA ASN A 75 -8.78 6.86 6.44
C ASN A 75 -8.91 5.61 5.57
N ASN A 76 -9.28 5.76 4.30
CA ASN A 76 -9.32 4.66 3.35
C ASN A 76 -7.92 4.08 3.10
N MET A 77 -6.90 4.94 2.97
CA MET A 77 -5.51 4.48 2.88
C MET A 77 -5.08 3.72 4.14
N ILE A 78 -5.46 4.19 5.34
CA ILE A 78 -5.22 3.43 6.59
C ILE A 78 -5.90 2.05 6.53
N LEU A 79 -7.14 1.98 6.07
CA LEU A 79 -7.87 0.72 5.92
C LEU A 79 -7.15 -0.24 4.97
N ILE A 80 -6.64 0.23 3.83
CA ILE A 80 -5.84 -0.58 2.91
C ILE A 80 -4.63 -1.17 3.64
N GLN A 81 -3.86 -0.35 4.35
CA GLN A 81 -2.69 -0.82 5.10
C GLN A 81 -3.05 -1.84 6.19
N VAL A 82 -4.20 -1.66 6.88
CA VAL A 82 -4.70 -2.62 7.87
C VAL A 82 -5.04 -3.96 7.22
N ILE A 83 -5.71 -3.94 6.05
CA ILE A 83 -6.03 -5.16 5.30
C ILE A 83 -4.76 -5.86 4.83
N ASP A 84 -3.78 -5.10 4.33
CA ASP A 84 -2.47 -5.63 3.90
C ASP A 84 -1.73 -6.29 5.07
N LEU A 85 -1.71 -5.65 6.24
CA LEU A 85 -1.11 -6.20 7.45
C LEU A 85 -1.83 -7.47 7.92
N ALA A 86 -3.16 -7.47 7.90
CA ALA A 86 -3.96 -8.65 8.27
C ALA A 86 -3.69 -9.83 7.33
N ALA A 87 -3.61 -9.57 6.02
CA ALA A 87 -3.24 -10.59 5.02
C ALA A 87 -1.82 -11.12 5.26
N GLY A 88 -0.85 -10.23 5.48
CA GLY A 88 0.54 -10.60 5.78
C GLY A 88 0.64 -11.50 7.02
N LEU A 89 -0.04 -11.13 8.11
CA LEU A 89 -0.09 -11.95 9.33
C LEU A 89 -0.72 -13.31 9.07
N PHE A 90 -1.88 -13.35 8.41
CA PHE A 90 -2.59 -14.60 8.13
C PHE A 90 -1.75 -15.57 7.30
N TYR A 91 -1.14 -15.11 6.20
CA TYR A 91 -0.34 -15.97 5.33
C TYR A 91 1.00 -16.37 5.94
N THR A 92 1.55 -15.55 6.84
CA THR A 92 2.77 -15.92 7.58
C THR A 92 2.47 -16.95 8.66
N ILE A 93 1.42 -16.74 9.46
CA ILE A 93 1.03 -17.64 10.56
C ILE A 93 0.59 -19.01 10.03
N SER A 94 -0.08 -19.04 8.87
CA SER A 94 -0.45 -20.31 8.20
C SER A 94 0.73 -21.06 7.58
N GLY A 95 1.93 -20.48 7.57
CA GLY A 95 3.12 -21.08 6.93
C GLY A 95 3.08 -21.03 5.40
N THR A 96 2.19 -20.22 4.80
CA THR A 96 2.09 -20.08 3.34
C THR A 96 3.19 -19.16 2.79
N VAL A 97 3.56 -18.13 3.55
CA VAL A 97 4.61 -17.17 3.18
C VAL A 97 5.65 -17.11 4.31
N ASP A 98 6.92 -17.24 3.94
CA ASP A 98 8.02 -17.12 4.91
C ASP A 98 8.09 -15.72 5.51
N LEU A 99 8.45 -15.65 6.79
CA LEU A 99 8.63 -14.38 7.50
C LEU A 99 9.66 -13.47 6.80
N SER A 100 10.68 -14.03 6.17
CA SER A 100 11.69 -13.27 5.41
C SER A 100 11.08 -12.50 4.22
N LEU A 101 9.98 -13.00 3.65
CA LEU A 101 9.27 -12.38 2.53
C LEU A 101 8.20 -11.40 3.03
N SER A 102 7.48 -11.74 4.11
CA SER A 102 6.36 -10.94 4.60
C SER A 102 6.74 -9.84 5.59
N ALA A 103 7.89 -9.94 6.28
CA ALA A 103 8.28 -9.00 7.33
C ALA A 103 8.40 -7.55 6.83
N PHE A 104 9.01 -7.34 5.66
CA PHE A 104 9.18 -5.99 5.11
C PHE A 104 7.84 -5.34 4.70
N PRO A 105 6.95 -6.02 3.93
CA PRO A 105 5.60 -5.53 3.69
C PRO A 105 4.81 -5.24 4.96
N MET A 106 4.82 -6.15 5.95
CA MET A 106 4.10 -5.96 7.22
C MET A 106 4.64 -4.77 8.03
N PHE A 107 5.97 -4.60 8.06
CA PHE A 107 6.60 -3.45 8.70
C PHE A 107 6.16 -2.14 8.04
N ASN A 108 6.18 -2.08 6.70
CA ASN A 108 5.74 -0.89 5.95
C ASN A 108 4.27 -0.56 6.22
N ALA A 109 3.40 -1.57 6.19
CA ALA A 109 1.98 -1.39 6.49
C ALA A 109 1.78 -0.84 7.90
N THR A 110 2.44 -1.44 8.90
CA THR A 110 2.39 -0.99 10.29
C THR A 110 2.87 0.45 10.43
N LEU A 111 4.00 0.80 9.80
CA LEU A 111 4.56 2.14 9.83
C LEU A 111 3.58 3.17 9.23
N PHE A 112 3.01 2.89 8.05
CA PHE A 112 2.08 3.81 7.41
C PHE A 112 0.77 3.94 8.18
N ILE A 113 0.24 2.87 8.79
CA ILE A 113 -0.91 2.94 9.69
C ILE A 113 -0.63 3.93 10.81
N ILE A 114 0.48 3.77 11.53
CA ILE A 114 0.84 4.61 12.67
C ILE A 114 1.01 6.06 12.23
N LEU A 115 1.80 6.32 11.19
CA LEU A 115 2.10 7.68 10.75
C LEU A 115 0.85 8.40 10.23
N LEU A 116 0.02 7.73 9.44
CA LEU A 116 -1.24 8.30 8.96
C LEU A 116 -2.21 8.51 10.11
N TRP A 117 -2.34 7.57 11.04
CA TRP A 117 -3.26 7.71 12.18
C TRP A 117 -2.87 8.87 13.10
N VAL A 118 -1.58 9.04 13.36
CA VAL A 118 -1.07 10.11 14.24
C VAL A 118 -1.14 11.47 13.55
N TRP A 119 -0.86 11.54 12.25
CA TRP A 119 -0.80 12.82 11.52
C TRP A 119 -2.06 13.20 10.77
N ARG A 120 -3.07 12.32 10.65
CA ARG A 120 -4.32 12.65 9.96
C ARG A 120 -5.01 13.83 10.63
N PRO A 121 -5.74 14.64 9.85
CA PRO A 121 -6.51 15.72 10.42
C PRO A 121 -7.62 15.23 11.35
N ARG A 122 -7.78 15.87 12.50
CA ARG A 122 -8.87 15.58 13.46
C ARG A 122 -10.08 16.47 13.16
N THR A 123 -11.28 15.95 13.42
CA THR A 123 -12.49 16.78 13.51
C THR A 123 -12.27 17.83 14.59
N ALA A 124 -12.53 19.10 14.26
CA ALA A 124 -12.78 20.07 15.30
C ALA A 124 -14.00 19.53 16.05
N THR A 125 -13.83 19.19 17.32
CA THR A 125 -14.96 19.06 18.22
C THR A 125 -15.62 20.43 18.26
N GLU A 126 -16.81 20.54 17.66
CA GLU A 126 -17.74 21.64 17.93
C GLU A 126 -18.13 21.64 19.42
#